data_AF-A0A2N2C508-F1
#
_entry.id   AF-A0A2N2C508-F1
#
_cell.length_a   1.000
_cell.length_b   1.000
_cell.length_c   1.000
_cell.angle_alpha   90.00
_cell.angle_beta   90.00
_cell.angle_gamma   90.00
#
_symmetry.space_group_name_H-M   'P 1'
#
loop_
_entity.id
_entity.type
_entity.pdbx_description
1 polymer ?
#
loop_
_entity_poly.entity_id
_entity_poly.type
_entity_poly.pdbx_seq_one_letter_code
_entity_poly.pdbx_strand_id
1 'polypeptide(L)'
;MKRIVKENEIEKIVLEYRIKMHIIEDLTCNLIKIQIENIASRMLLGINQNLKNKDETKSFESLYYLMKDIKNIYEKCIRFIGDHEIRLENKQLVDIVIGIREMAENAVFSIENGKDNPIAYERMVIISGGILKIKEAYRKRMDMLHEACAIDSHITKAALLEYIYTFVSSFFEAMADPANEIIESILADLWNSIEKKKYTKLLDEQKKVMESLMMVKVDDFGKKKLTQQEVDFLEVLISIIHDGYEQILMKEEQLSRAVQIGVDDIGLLSQDAIKQAIEKNMSVYKDNVNAMLKYVDENHQNSHEAFINLMYDELYKTHRSLLMKIKKESTNYQILSCHILELFEKLVIGLQGLNIKYKTTEGQKIGEAICDTIYMKYETLKEKDTEYQLNKKDVSILEDKKLLDMRMLISENGEDLLEDAIDGLTEGLLDIQTHYLKEMAVIEETVHNQNMVYLKNDILFELRTYEEMMRHSLKKLVDIEGEKVKALSLLLMEAQQSFMNALERIHIKVIEPREHDQFDGKLHEAILAEALEGFEKGSIIKCQSVGYQLEPNILLRAMVIAAK
;
A
#
# COMPACT_ATOMS: atom_id res chain seq x y z
N MET A 1 23.06 20.57 -2.01
CA MET A 1 22.28 20.46 -3.27
C MET A 1 20.81 20.48 -2.92
N LYS A 2 19.97 21.26 -3.62
CA LYS A 2 18.51 21.13 -3.47
C LYS A 2 18.12 19.77 -4.07
N ARG A 3 17.33 18.95 -3.36
CA ARG A 3 16.82 17.68 -3.91
C ARG A 3 16.00 17.95 -5.17
N ILE A 4 16.11 17.08 -6.18
CA ILE A 4 15.32 17.20 -7.42
C ILE A 4 13.85 17.08 -7.06
N VAL A 5 13.49 16.10 -6.23
CA VAL A 5 12.14 15.93 -5.70
C VAL A 5 12.09 16.35 -4.24
N LYS A 6 11.02 17.04 -3.84
CA LYS A 6 10.80 17.39 -2.43
C LYS A 6 10.27 16.18 -1.67
N GLU A 7 10.82 15.92 -0.47
CA GLU A 7 10.36 14.85 0.41
C GLU A 7 8.84 14.93 0.65
N ASN A 8 8.30 16.12 0.88
CA ASN A 8 6.86 16.32 1.12
C ASN A 8 5.96 15.86 -0.05
N GLU A 9 6.44 15.88 -1.29
CA GLU A 9 5.64 15.46 -2.46
C GLU A 9 5.63 13.93 -2.59
N ILE A 10 6.75 13.27 -2.26
CA ILE A 10 6.83 11.80 -2.14
C ILE A 10 5.98 11.32 -0.96
N GLU A 11 6.11 11.97 0.20
CA GLU A 11 5.32 11.66 1.39
C GLU A 11 3.81 11.72 1.11
N LYS A 12 3.36 12.64 0.26
CA LYS A 12 1.96 12.73 -0.12
C LYS A 12 1.48 11.49 -0.89
N ILE A 13 2.26 11.01 -1.86
CA ILE A 13 1.92 9.81 -2.64
C ILE A 13 1.92 8.58 -1.72
N VAL A 14 2.95 8.44 -0.88
CA VAL A 14 3.07 7.35 0.10
C VAL A 14 1.91 7.37 1.10
N LEU A 15 1.52 8.56 1.58
CA LEU A 15 0.39 8.70 2.50
C LEU A 15 -0.94 8.32 1.83
N GLU A 16 -1.18 8.76 0.59
CA GLU A 16 -2.37 8.37 -0.17
C GLU A 16 -2.42 6.85 -0.42
N TYR A 17 -1.29 6.23 -0.72
CA TYR A 17 -1.16 4.78 -0.84
C TYR A 17 -1.52 4.08 0.48
N ARG A 18 -0.91 4.50 1.60
CA ARG A 18 -1.15 3.92 2.94
C ARG A 18 -2.60 4.07 3.40
N ILE A 19 -3.23 5.23 3.16
CA ILE A 19 -4.65 5.45 3.50
C ILE A 19 -5.55 4.47 2.75
N LYS A 20 -5.29 4.24 1.45
CA LYS A 20 -6.07 3.28 0.66
C LYS A 20 -5.80 1.83 1.09
N MET A 21 -4.58 1.51 1.55
CA MET A 21 -4.28 0.20 2.12
C MET A 21 -5.01 -0.06 3.45
N HIS A 22 -5.22 0.96 4.28
CA HIS A 22 -6.06 0.83 5.48
C HIS A 22 -7.50 0.42 5.15
N ILE A 23 -8.04 0.84 3.99
CA ILE A 23 -9.35 0.39 3.53
C ILE A 23 -9.35 -1.13 3.24
N ILE A 24 -8.25 -1.67 2.73
CA ILE A 24 -8.09 -3.12 2.51
C ILE A 24 -8.03 -3.89 3.83
N GLU A 25 -7.34 -3.34 4.83
CA GLU A 25 -7.34 -3.89 6.20
C GLU A 25 -8.77 -3.99 6.75
N ASP A 26 -9.54 -2.90 6.65
CA ASP A 26 -10.94 -2.85 7.09
C ASP A 26 -11.82 -3.84 6.30
N LEU A 27 -11.65 -3.93 4.99
CA LEU A 27 -12.38 -4.85 4.12
C LEU A 27 -12.07 -6.31 4.48
N THR A 28 -10.80 -6.63 4.75
CA THR A 28 -10.39 -7.98 5.15
C THR A 28 -10.91 -8.34 6.54
N CYS A 29 -10.84 -7.40 7.50
CA CYS A 29 -11.45 -7.57 8.82
C CYS A 29 -12.94 -7.89 8.70
N ASN A 30 -13.66 -7.14 7.86
CA ASN A 30 -15.08 -7.38 7.61
C ASN A 30 -15.33 -8.75 6.96
N LEU A 31 -14.46 -9.19 6.04
CA LEU A 31 -14.58 -10.51 5.43
C LEU A 31 -14.37 -11.64 6.44
N ILE A 32 -13.35 -11.53 7.31
CA ILE A 32 -13.09 -12.47 8.40
C ILE A 32 -14.29 -12.52 9.36
N LYS A 33 -14.83 -11.35 9.74
CA LYS A 33 -16.01 -11.26 10.60
C LYS A 33 -17.20 -11.99 10.00
N ILE A 34 -17.49 -11.76 8.72
CA ILE A 34 -18.56 -12.45 8.00
C ILE A 34 -18.31 -13.97 7.93
N GLN A 35 -17.06 -14.43 7.75
CA GLN A 35 -16.73 -15.86 7.80
C GLN A 35 -17.12 -16.46 9.14
N ILE A 36 -16.66 -15.83 10.22
CA ILE A 36 -16.87 -16.31 11.58
C ILE A 36 -18.37 -16.35 11.89
N GLU A 37 -19.12 -15.29 11.57
CA GLU A 37 -20.58 -15.23 11.80
C GLU A 37 -21.31 -16.38 11.09
N ASN A 38 -20.93 -16.68 9.84
CA ASN A 38 -21.57 -17.74 9.06
C ASN A 38 -21.19 -19.14 9.52
N ILE A 39 -19.93 -19.36 9.87
CA ILE A 39 -19.47 -20.65 10.43
C ILE A 39 -20.11 -20.88 11.80
N ALA A 40 -20.07 -19.88 12.69
CA ALA A 40 -20.67 -19.95 14.02
C ALA A 40 -22.18 -20.20 13.94
N SER A 41 -22.90 -19.54 13.02
CA SER A 41 -24.33 -19.78 12.83
C SER A 41 -24.65 -21.23 12.43
N ARG A 42 -23.84 -21.83 11.54
CA ARG A 42 -23.99 -23.24 11.15
C ARG A 42 -23.69 -24.19 12.31
N MET A 43 -22.64 -23.91 13.08
CA MET A 43 -22.28 -24.70 14.26
C MET A 43 -23.38 -24.64 15.33
N LEU A 44 -23.86 -23.45 15.67
CA LEU A 44 -24.95 -23.25 16.63
C LEU A 44 -26.23 -23.96 16.19
N LEU A 45 -26.56 -23.94 14.89
CA LEU A 45 -27.69 -24.68 14.35
C LEU A 45 -27.51 -26.20 14.54
N GLY A 46 -26.31 -26.72 14.25
CA GLY A 46 -25.96 -28.11 14.49
C GLY A 46 -26.12 -28.51 15.96
N ILE A 47 -25.55 -27.71 16.87
CA ILE A 47 -25.61 -27.96 18.33
C ILE A 47 -27.06 -27.99 18.81
N ASN A 48 -27.86 -27.01 18.37
CA ASN A 48 -29.28 -26.93 18.71
C ASN A 48 -30.06 -28.16 18.19
N GLN A 49 -29.81 -28.61 16.97
CA GLN A 49 -30.46 -29.79 16.39
C GLN A 49 -30.07 -31.07 17.14
N ASN A 50 -28.78 -31.26 17.44
CA ASN A 50 -28.30 -32.44 18.15
C ASN A 50 -28.84 -32.51 19.58
N LEU A 51 -28.85 -31.38 20.32
CA LEU A 51 -29.43 -31.32 21.66
C LEU A 51 -30.94 -31.59 21.67
N LYS A 52 -31.69 -31.13 20.66
CA LYS A 52 -33.15 -31.36 20.55
C LYS A 52 -33.52 -32.79 20.15
N ASN A 53 -32.69 -33.42 19.31
CA ASN A 53 -33.00 -34.73 18.74
C ASN A 53 -32.37 -35.90 19.50
N LYS A 54 -31.58 -35.65 20.55
CA LYS A 54 -31.02 -36.68 21.41
C LYS A 54 -32.14 -37.44 22.15
N ASP A 55 -32.26 -38.73 21.84
CA ASP A 55 -33.32 -39.61 22.31
C ASP A 55 -33.42 -39.67 23.85
N GLU A 56 -32.30 -39.61 24.58
CA GLU A 56 -32.34 -39.75 26.04
C GLU A 56 -33.05 -38.57 26.71
N THR A 57 -32.83 -37.34 26.25
CA THR A 57 -33.50 -36.15 26.82
C THR A 57 -34.97 -36.06 26.43
N LYS A 58 -35.31 -36.59 25.25
CA LYS A 58 -36.68 -36.69 24.76
C LYS A 58 -37.47 -37.77 25.49
N SER A 59 -36.81 -38.83 25.95
CA SER A 59 -37.43 -39.87 26.74
C SER A 59 -38.05 -39.35 28.04
N PHE A 60 -37.47 -38.33 28.69
CA PHE A 60 -38.04 -37.76 29.92
C PHE A 60 -39.37 -37.04 29.70
N GLU A 61 -39.62 -36.51 28.50
CA GLU A 61 -40.91 -35.87 28.19
C GLU A 61 -42.08 -36.84 28.30
N SER A 62 -41.83 -38.13 28.05
CA SER A 62 -42.84 -39.17 28.17
C SER A 62 -43.30 -39.44 29.61
N LEU A 63 -42.57 -38.98 30.63
CA LEU A 63 -43.01 -39.06 32.02
C LEU A 63 -44.30 -38.28 32.26
N TYR A 64 -44.42 -37.11 31.62
CA TYR A 64 -45.63 -36.30 31.69
C TYR A 64 -46.84 -37.03 31.10
N TYR A 65 -46.67 -37.68 29.94
CA TYR A 65 -47.73 -38.44 29.30
C TYR A 65 -48.09 -39.69 30.11
N LEU A 66 -47.11 -40.39 30.66
CA LEU A 66 -47.36 -41.50 31.58
C LEU A 66 -48.17 -41.06 32.81
N MET A 67 -47.88 -39.90 33.40
CA MET A 67 -48.71 -39.40 34.52
C MET A 67 -50.16 -39.15 34.11
N LYS A 68 -50.40 -38.69 32.87
CA LYS A 68 -51.76 -38.58 32.33
C LYS A 68 -52.41 -39.95 32.16
N ASP A 69 -51.67 -40.95 31.72
CA ASP A 69 -52.17 -42.32 31.56
C ASP A 69 -52.51 -42.96 32.91
N ILE A 70 -51.63 -42.82 33.91
CA ILE A 70 -51.88 -43.26 35.30
C ILE A 70 -53.12 -42.57 35.89
N LYS A 71 -53.25 -41.25 35.66
CA LYS A 71 -54.44 -40.51 36.06
C LYS A 71 -55.71 -41.08 35.42
N ASN A 72 -55.68 -41.36 34.12
CA ASN A 72 -56.80 -41.99 33.42
C ASN A 72 -57.14 -43.36 34.01
N ILE A 73 -56.14 -44.11 34.48
CA ILE A 73 -56.35 -45.42 35.15
C ILE A 73 -57.05 -45.25 36.49
N TYR A 74 -56.63 -44.30 37.33
CA TYR A 74 -57.36 -43.98 38.56
C TYR A 74 -58.78 -43.51 38.28
N GLU A 75 -58.99 -42.65 37.28
CA GLU A 75 -60.34 -42.22 36.87
C GLU A 75 -61.21 -43.38 36.33
N LYS A 76 -60.61 -44.38 35.70
CA LYS A 76 -61.29 -45.63 35.32
C LYS A 76 -61.66 -46.44 36.56
N CYS A 77 -60.78 -46.56 37.55
CA CYS A 77 -61.07 -47.23 38.82
C CYS A 77 -62.24 -46.55 39.55
N ILE A 78 -62.21 -45.22 39.71
CA ILE A 78 -63.26 -44.45 40.39
C ILE A 78 -64.60 -44.64 39.68
N ARG A 79 -64.62 -44.52 38.33
CA ARG A 79 -65.84 -44.74 37.54
C ARG A 79 -66.37 -46.17 37.68
N PHE A 80 -65.49 -47.15 37.53
CA PHE A 80 -65.85 -48.56 37.65
C PHE A 80 -66.46 -48.86 39.03
N ILE A 81 -65.87 -48.34 40.10
CA ILE A 81 -66.38 -48.48 41.46
C ILE A 81 -67.75 -47.79 41.59
N GLY A 82 -67.86 -46.52 41.19
CA GLY A 82 -69.11 -45.76 41.30
C GLY A 82 -70.29 -46.37 40.52
N ASP A 83 -70.01 -47.00 39.37
CA ASP A 83 -71.03 -47.66 38.54
C ASP A 83 -71.54 -48.98 39.16
N HIS A 84 -70.79 -49.58 40.10
CA HIS A 84 -71.06 -50.94 40.64
C HIS A 84 -71.25 -50.97 42.17
N GLU A 85 -70.98 -49.88 42.90
CA GLU A 85 -71.05 -49.76 44.37
C GLU A 85 -72.42 -50.15 44.96
N ILE A 86 -73.50 -50.00 44.17
CA ILE A 86 -74.89 -50.30 44.58
C ILE A 86 -75.17 -51.82 44.67
N ARG A 87 -74.27 -52.69 44.16
CA ARG A 87 -74.53 -54.13 43.99
C ARG A 87 -73.76 -55.05 44.94
N LEU A 88 -72.92 -54.51 45.83
CA LEU A 88 -72.10 -55.31 46.75
C LEU A 88 -72.88 -55.58 48.04
N GLU A 89 -73.03 -56.85 48.44
CA GLU A 89 -73.78 -57.25 49.64
C GLU A 89 -72.87 -57.37 50.87
N ASN A 90 -71.57 -57.63 50.66
CA ASN A 90 -70.60 -57.77 51.72
C ASN A 90 -70.10 -56.41 52.25
N LYS A 91 -70.47 -56.07 53.49
CA LYS A 91 -70.06 -54.81 54.15
C LYS A 91 -68.54 -54.60 54.23
N GLN A 92 -67.76 -55.66 54.46
CA GLN A 92 -66.28 -55.54 54.51
C GLN A 92 -65.70 -55.25 53.12
N LEU A 93 -66.32 -55.78 52.07
CA LEU A 93 -65.95 -55.50 50.69
C LEU A 93 -66.28 -54.06 50.31
N VAL A 94 -67.46 -53.58 50.70
CA VAL A 94 -67.87 -52.18 50.51
C VAL A 94 -66.87 -51.23 51.15
N ASP A 95 -66.50 -51.45 52.41
CA ASP A 95 -65.54 -50.59 53.13
C ASP A 95 -64.15 -50.56 52.43
N ILE A 96 -63.68 -51.70 51.90
CA ILE A 96 -62.40 -51.79 51.18
C ILE A 96 -62.48 -51.09 49.81
N VAL A 97 -63.57 -51.28 49.07
CA VAL A 97 -63.78 -50.65 47.76
C VAL A 97 -63.91 -49.12 47.90
N ILE A 98 -64.57 -48.64 48.96
CA ILE A 98 -64.59 -47.22 49.33
C ILE A 98 -63.16 -46.74 49.61
N GLY A 99 -62.37 -47.49 50.39
CA GLY A 99 -60.96 -47.16 50.63
C GLY A 99 -60.11 -47.08 49.36
N ILE A 100 -60.30 -48.02 48.41
CA ILE A 100 -59.64 -48.01 47.09
C ILE A 100 -60.06 -46.77 46.30
N ARG A 101 -61.35 -46.44 46.30
CA ARG A 101 -61.89 -45.27 45.61
C ARG A 101 -61.33 -43.98 46.19
N GLU A 102 -61.30 -43.83 47.51
CA GLU A 102 -60.72 -42.66 48.19
C GLU A 102 -59.22 -42.53 47.89
N MET A 103 -58.47 -43.64 47.89
CA MET A 103 -57.06 -43.63 47.50
C MET A 103 -56.88 -43.19 46.04
N ALA A 104 -57.71 -43.68 45.12
CA ALA A 104 -57.68 -43.29 43.72
C ALA A 104 -58.08 -41.81 43.51
N GLU A 105 -59.11 -41.32 44.23
CA GLU A 105 -59.54 -39.91 44.19
C GLU A 105 -58.41 -38.99 44.68
N ASN A 106 -57.76 -39.34 45.80
CA ASN A 106 -56.59 -38.61 46.31
C ASN A 106 -55.42 -38.61 45.32
N ALA A 107 -55.17 -39.74 44.65
CA ALA A 107 -54.14 -39.85 43.63
C ALA A 107 -54.43 -38.97 42.40
N VAL A 108 -55.67 -38.92 41.91
CA VAL A 108 -56.10 -38.04 40.81
C VAL A 108 -55.87 -36.57 41.14
N PHE A 109 -56.12 -36.15 42.38
CA PHE A 109 -55.86 -34.78 42.85
C PHE A 109 -54.37 -34.44 42.90
N SER A 110 -53.51 -35.42 43.17
CA SER A 110 -52.05 -35.22 43.22
C SER A 110 -51.40 -35.03 41.84
N ILE A 111 -52.10 -35.40 40.75
CA ILE A 111 -51.60 -35.29 39.38
C ILE A 111 -52.17 -34.02 38.72
N GLU A 112 -51.29 -33.03 38.48
CA GLU A 112 -51.63 -31.73 37.87
C GLU A 112 -52.29 -31.84 36.48
N ASN A 113 -53.28 -30.98 36.21
CA ASN A 113 -53.96 -30.87 34.92
C ASN A 113 -53.42 -29.70 34.09
N GLY A 114 -52.34 -29.95 33.35
CA GLY A 114 -51.80 -29.02 32.34
C GLY A 114 -52.24 -29.36 30.91
N LYS A 115 -52.30 -28.35 30.03
CA LYS A 115 -52.41 -28.56 28.57
C LYS A 115 -51.04 -28.90 27.95
N ASP A 116 -50.00 -28.18 28.35
CA ASP A 116 -48.64 -28.32 27.80
C ASP A 116 -47.75 -29.18 28.69
N ASN A 117 -46.69 -29.77 28.10
CA ASN A 117 -45.71 -30.60 28.79
C ASN A 117 -44.63 -29.71 29.46
N PRO A 118 -44.58 -29.60 30.80
CA PRO A 118 -43.63 -28.72 31.49
C PRO A 118 -42.17 -29.15 31.29
N ILE A 119 -41.92 -30.46 31.21
CA ILE A 119 -40.58 -31.02 30.97
C ILE A 119 -40.06 -30.60 29.59
N ALA A 120 -40.93 -30.66 28.58
CA ALA A 120 -40.61 -30.23 27.22
C ALA A 120 -40.26 -28.73 27.16
N TYR A 121 -41.03 -27.92 27.88
CA TYR A 121 -40.82 -26.48 27.98
C TYR A 121 -39.50 -26.14 28.67
N GLU A 122 -39.24 -26.72 29.86
CA GLU A 122 -37.98 -26.51 30.60
C GLU A 122 -36.77 -26.90 29.76
N ARG A 123 -36.82 -28.06 29.08
CA ARG A 123 -35.76 -28.50 28.15
C ARG A 123 -35.48 -27.45 27.07
N MET A 124 -36.54 -26.92 26.44
CA MET A 124 -36.40 -25.93 25.37
C MET A 124 -35.80 -24.61 25.89
N VAL A 125 -36.15 -24.20 27.12
CA VAL A 125 -35.57 -23.02 27.78
C VAL A 125 -34.10 -23.22 28.06
N ILE A 126 -33.70 -24.36 28.64
CA ILE A 126 -32.30 -24.69 28.95
C ILE A 126 -31.45 -24.67 27.66
N ILE A 127 -31.91 -25.38 26.61
CA ILE A 127 -31.19 -25.41 25.32
C ILE A 127 -31.07 -24.00 24.73
N SER A 128 -32.17 -23.24 24.67
CA SER A 128 -32.17 -21.91 24.05
C SER A 128 -31.29 -20.93 24.81
N GLY A 129 -31.32 -20.96 26.15
CA GLY A 129 -30.46 -20.14 26.99
C GLY A 129 -28.98 -20.49 26.85
N GLY A 130 -28.66 -21.79 26.74
CA GLY A 130 -27.31 -22.26 26.50
C GLY A 130 -26.75 -21.84 25.13
N ILE A 131 -27.53 -22.00 24.06
CA ILE A 131 -27.17 -21.54 22.71
C ILE A 131 -26.90 -20.02 22.69
N LEU A 132 -27.68 -19.24 23.44
CA LEU A 132 -27.46 -17.80 23.57
C LEU A 132 -26.12 -17.49 24.24
N LYS A 133 -25.75 -18.21 25.30
CA LYS A 133 -24.44 -18.07 25.97
C LYS A 133 -23.28 -18.36 25.01
N ILE A 134 -23.37 -19.42 24.20
CA ILE A 134 -22.34 -19.73 23.20
C ILE A 134 -22.25 -18.60 22.17
N LYS A 135 -23.39 -18.08 21.71
CA LYS A 135 -23.44 -16.95 20.77
C LYS A 135 -22.81 -15.68 21.36
N GLU A 136 -23.06 -15.39 22.64
CA GLU A 136 -22.43 -14.27 23.35
C GLU A 136 -20.93 -14.44 23.51
N ALA A 137 -20.46 -15.67 23.78
CA ALA A 137 -19.04 -15.99 23.86
C ALA A 137 -18.33 -15.74 22.51
N TYR A 138 -18.93 -16.20 21.39
CA TYR A 138 -18.44 -15.87 20.05
C TYR A 138 -18.39 -14.37 19.81
N ARG A 139 -19.45 -13.62 20.15
CA ARG A 139 -19.51 -12.17 19.95
C ARG A 139 -18.41 -11.43 20.73
N LYS A 140 -18.23 -11.75 22.02
CA LYS A 140 -17.19 -11.12 22.86
C LYS A 140 -15.80 -11.30 22.26
N ARG A 141 -15.49 -12.49 21.74
CA ARG A 141 -14.19 -12.74 21.10
C ARG A 141 -14.07 -12.04 19.75
N MET A 142 -15.17 -11.96 19.00
CA MET A 142 -15.22 -11.27 17.72
C MET A 142 -15.06 -9.74 17.85
N ASP A 143 -15.43 -9.15 18.99
CA ASP A 143 -15.21 -7.72 19.25
C ASP A 143 -13.71 -7.38 19.44
N MET A 144 -12.87 -8.35 19.80
CA MET A 144 -11.41 -8.18 19.94
C MET A 144 -10.64 -8.31 18.61
N LEU A 145 -11.34 -8.50 17.49
CA LEU A 145 -10.75 -8.90 16.20
C LEU A 145 -10.08 -7.72 15.48
N HIS A 146 -10.63 -6.51 15.60
CA HIS A 146 -10.07 -5.30 14.98
C HIS A 146 -8.69 -4.91 15.53
N GLU A 147 -8.39 -5.23 16.80
CA GLU A 147 -7.09 -4.91 17.41
C GLU A 147 -5.97 -5.87 16.96
N ALA A 148 -6.32 -7.03 16.40
CA ALA A 148 -5.38 -8.11 16.10
C ALA A 148 -5.10 -8.30 14.60
N CYS A 149 -5.85 -7.62 13.72
CA CYS A 149 -5.72 -7.78 12.28
C CYS A 149 -4.72 -6.76 11.73
N ALA A 150 -3.55 -7.23 11.30
CA ALA A 150 -2.55 -6.41 10.62
C ALA A 150 -2.22 -7.08 9.28
N ILE A 151 -2.32 -6.34 8.18
CA ILE A 151 -2.10 -6.90 6.85
C ILE A 151 -0.90 -6.22 6.24
N ASP A 152 0.01 -7.04 5.71
CA ASP A 152 1.16 -6.58 4.96
C ASP A 152 0.71 -5.77 3.72
N SER A 153 1.40 -4.66 3.44
CA SER A 153 1.14 -3.82 2.27
C SER A 153 1.33 -4.54 0.94
N HIS A 154 2.09 -5.65 0.91
CA HIS A 154 2.41 -6.41 -0.29
C HIS A 154 1.76 -7.80 -0.33
N ILE A 155 0.61 -7.99 0.34
CA ILE A 155 0.01 -9.31 0.47
C ILE A 155 -0.49 -9.89 -0.87
N THR A 156 0.02 -11.07 -1.24
CA THR A 156 -0.45 -11.79 -2.45
C THR A 156 -1.78 -12.49 -2.21
N LYS A 157 -2.46 -12.92 -3.29
CA LYS A 157 -3.70 -13.73 -3.19
C LYS A 157 -3.57 -14.96 -2.31
N ALA A 158 -2.49 -15.72 -2.50
CA ALA A 158 -2.26 -16.94 -1.76
C ALA A 158 -2.02 -16.61 -0.28
N ALA A 159 -1.19 -15.60 0.00
CA ALA A 159 -0.91 -15.14 1.35
C ALA A 159 -2.15 -14.59 2.07
N LEU A 160 -3.02 -13.83 1.38
CA LEU A 160 -4.26 -13.30 1.96
C LEU A 160 -5.25 -14.42 2.29
N LEU A 161 -5.41 -15.40 1.40
CA LEU A 161 -6.26 -16.57 1.65
C LEU A 161 -5.74 -17.41 2.83
N GLU A 162 -4.43 -17.63 2.88
CA GLU A 162 -3.76 -18.36 3.96
C GLU A 162 -3.88 -17.61 5.28
N TYR A 163 -3.70 -16.29 5.28
CA TYR A 163 -3.90 -15.44 6.44
C TYR A 163 -5.33 -15.53 6.97
N ILE A 164 -6.34 -15.35 6.10
CA ILE A 164 -7.76 -15.47 6.47
C ILE A 164 -8.04 -16.87 7.04
N TYR A 165 -7.55 -17.91 6.37
CA TYR A 165 -7.74 -19.30 6.81
C TYR A 165 -7.14 -19.54 8.19
N THR A 166 -5.90 -19.12 8.40
CA THR A 166 -5.17 -19.29 9.66
C THR A 166 -5.87 -18.52 10.78
N PHE A 167 -6.28 -17.29 10.51
CA PHE A 167 -6.99 -16.45 11.46
C PHE A 167 -8.33 -17.08 11.88
N VAL A 168 -9.17 -17.46 10.92
CA VAL A 168 -10.47 -18.09 11.20
C VAL A 168 -10.30 -19.42 11.93
N SER A 169 -9.30 -20.22 11.56
CA SER A 169 -9.00 -21.50 12.22
C SER A 169 -8.62 -21.27 13.69
N SER A 170 -7.69 -20.35 13.95
CA SER A 170 -7.25 -20.00 15.31
C SER A 170 -8.40 -19.47 16.18
N PHE A 171 -9.34 -18.74 15.59
CA PHE A 171 -10.54 -18.26 16.29
C PHE A 171 -11.37 -19.44 16.80
N PHE A 172 -11.67 -20.43 15.95
CA PHE A 172 -12.50 -21.57 16.32
C PHE A 172 -11.78 -22.56 17.23
N GLU A 173 -10.48 -22.78 17.04
CA GLU A 173 -9.66 -23.59 17.97
C GLU A 173 -9.75 -23.03 19.38
N ALA A 174 -9.57 -21.73 19.54
CA ALA A 174 -9.58 -21.11 20.86
C ALA A 174 -11.00 -20.89 21.41
N MET A 175 -12.04 -21.10 20.61
CA MET A 175 -13.43 -21.13 21.06
C MET A 175 -13.94 -22.54 21.38
N ALA A 176 -13.17 -23.59 21.08
CA ALA A 176 -13.57 -24.97 21.31
C ALA A 176 -13.83 -25.23 22.80
N ASP A 177 -12.87 -24.93 23.69
CA ASP A 177 -13.02 -25.19 25.13
C ASP A 177 -14.17 -24.38 25.75
N PRO A 178 -14.29 -23.04 25.55
CA PRO A 178 -15.40 -22.28 26.10
C PRO A 178 -16.77 -22.75 25.60
N ALA A 179 -16.87 -23.18 24.33
CA ALA A 179 -18.12 -23.70 23.79
C ALA A 179 -18.46 -25.07 24.40
N ASN A 180 -17.46 -25.95 24.56
CA ASN A 180 -17.60 -27.25 25.19
C ASN A 180 -18.04 -27.14 26.66
N GLU A 181 -17.43 -26.25 27.45
CA GLU A 181 -17.83 -26.00 28.84
C GLU A 181 -19.30 -25.56 28.96
N ILE A 182 -19.77 -24.72 28.04
CA ILE A 182 -21.19 -24.31 28.02
C ILE A 182 -22.08 -25.50 27.64
N ILE A 183 -21.67 -26.34 26.69
CA ILE A 183 -22.40 -27.55 26.31
C ILE A 183 -22.47 -28.55 27.48
N GLU A 184 -21.38 -28.74 28.23
CA GLU A 184 -21.36 -29.53 29.47
C GLU A 184 -22.37 -29.02 30.47
N SER A 185 -22.39 -27.71 30.71
CA SER A 185 -23.37 -27.08 31.58
C SER A 185 -24.81 -27.32 31.11
N ILE A 186 -25.08 -27.21 29.80
CA ILE A 186 -26.41 -27.50 29.24
C ILE A 186 -26.80 -28.96 29.52
N LEU A 187 -25.91 -29.92 29.23
CA LEU A 187 -26.18 -31.34 29.45
C LEU A 187 -26.41 -31.65 30.93
N ALA A 188 -25.62 -31.06 31.82
CA ALA A 188 -25.78 -31.19 33.26
C ALA A 188 -27.12 -30.62 33.73
N ASP A 189 -27.52 -29.45 33.23
CA ASP A 189 -28.80 -28.81 33.54
C ASP A 189 -29.99 -29.63 33.04
N LEU A 190 -29.90 -30.15 31.81
CA LEU A 190 -30.90 -31.06 31.23
C LEU A 190 -31.04 -32.34 32.07
N TRP A 191 -29.93 -32.91 32.52
CA TRP A 191 -29.95 -34.11 33.37
C TRP A 191 -30.56 -33.83 34.75
N ASN A 192 -30.33 -32.62 35.27
CA ASN A 192 -30.75 -32.17 36.60
C ASN A 192 -32.05 -31.36 36.62
N SER A 193 -32.78 -31.33 35.49
CA SER A 193 -34.05 -30.60 35.29
C SER A 193 -34.99 -30.74 36.49
N ILE A 194 -35.57 -29.60 36.88
CA ILE A 194 -36.45 -29.50 38.05
C ILE A 194 -37.75 -30.26 37.78
N GLU A 195 -38.34 -30.08 36.60
CA GLU A 195 -39.57 -30.77 36.21
C GLU A 195 -39.34 -32.27 36.09
N LYS A 196 -38.21 -32.73 35.52
CA LYS A 196 -37.85 -34.16 35.53
C LYS A 196 -37.86 -34.71 36.96
N LYS A 197 -37.15 -34.06 37.90
CA LYS A 197 -37.08 -34.51 39.30
C LYS A 197 -38.46 -34.54 39.97
N LYS A 198 -39.30 -33.53 39.70
CA LYS A 198 -40.68 -33.45 40.19
C LYS A 198 -41.51 -34.65 39.70
N TYR A 199 -41.47 -34.93 38.40
CA TYR A 199 -42.23 -36.02 37.78
C TYR A 199 -41.69 -37.42 38.12
N THR A 200 -40.37 -37.58 38.31
CA THR A 200 -39.79 -38.83 38.82
C THR A 200 -40.24 -39.10 40.25
N LYS A 201 -40.21 -38.09 41.13
CA LYS A 201 -40.73 -38.23 42.50
C LYS A 201 -42.22 -38.58 42.52
N LEU A 202 -43.00 -37.93 41.64
CA LEU A 202 -44.42 -38.22 41.51
C LEU A 202 -44.65 -39.68 41.04
N LEU A 203 -43.86 -40.17 40.08
CA LEU A 203 -43.90 -41.58 39.64
C LEU A 203 -43.66 -42.54 40.82
N ASP A 204 -42.66 -42.29 41.66
CA ASP A 204 -42.36 -43.10 42.85
C ASP A 204 -43.51 -43.07 43.88
N GLU A 205 -44.15 -41.92 44.05
CA GLU A 205 -45.33 -41.78 44.90
C GLU A 205 -46.52 -42.58 44.35
N GLN A 206 -46.79 -42.48 43.05
CA GLN A 206 -47.87 -43.24 42.40
C GLN A 206 -47.60 -44.74 42.40
N LYS A 207 -46.35 -45.17 42.27
CA LYS A 207 -45.94 -46.56 42.41
C LYS A 207 -46.38 -47.13 43.76
N LYS A 208 -46.07 -46.43 44.86
CA LYS A 208 -46.46 -46.86 46.22
C LYS A 208 -47.97 -46.94 46.41
N VAL A 209 -48.71 -45.99 45.81
CA VAL A 209 -50.18 -46.02 45.82
C VAL A 209 -50.68 -47.26 45.08
N MET A 210 -50.20 -47.52 43.86
CA MET A 210 -50.58 -48.71 43.09
C MET A 210 -50.16 -50.02 43.77
N GLU A 211 -48.97 -50.10 44.37
CA GLU A 211 -48.54 -51.26 45.16
C GLU A 211 -49.51 -51.51 46.33
N SER A 212 -49.91 -50.45 47.04
CA SER A 212 -50.87 -50.54 48.15
C SER A 212 -52.23 -51.02 47.68
N LEU A 213 -52.69 -50.56 46.51
CA LEU A 213 -53.93 -51.02 45.88
C LEU A 213 -53.85 -52.49 45.43
N MET A 214 -52.68 -52.95 44.98
CA MET A 214 -52.44 -54.36 44.59
C MET A 214 -52.32 -55.33 45.77
N MET A 215 -52.06 -54.85 46.98
CA MET A 215 -51.99 -55.69 48.18
C MET A 215 -53.36 -56.25 48.60
N VAL A 216 -54.46 -55.72 48.05
CA VAL A 216 -55.81 -56.22 48.27
C VAL A 216 -56.01 -57.50 47.45
N LYS A 217 -55.95 -58.67 48.09
CA LYS A 217 -56.20 -59.96 47.42
C LYS A 217 -57.62 -60.45 47.69
N VAL A 218 -58.20 -61.13 46.70
CA VAL A 218 -59.49 -61.84 46.84
C VAL A 218 -59.47 -62.83 48.02
N ASP A 219 -58.30 -63.41 48.31
CA ASP A 219 -58.07 -64.34 49.42
C ASP A 219 -58.11 -63.68 50.82
N ASP A 220 -57.92 -62.35 50.91
CA ASP A 220 -57.96 -61.61 52.17
C ASP A 220 -59.40 -61.49 52.73
N PHE A 221 -60.41 -61.73 51.88
CA PHE A 221 -61.83 -61.74 52.22
C PHE A 221 -62.26 -63.14 52.68
N GLY A 222 -61.62 -63.64 53.74
CA GLY A 222 -61.61 -65.06 54.11
C GLY A 222 -62.97 -65.78 54.12
N LYS A 223 -63.03 -66.97 53.49
CA LYS A 223 -63.99 -68.11 53.57
C LYS A 223 -65.49 -67.88 53.89
N LYS A 224 -66.02 -66.66 53.87
CA LYS A 224 -67.45 -66.37 53.74
C LYS A 224 -67.73 -66.10 52.27
N LYS A 225 -68.59 -66.93 51.67
CA LYS A 225 -68.92 -66.96 50.24
C LYS A 225 -69.16 -65.54 49.69
N LEU A 226 -68.17 -64.97 49.01
CA LEU A 226 -68.40 -63.90 48.04
C LEU A 226 -69.33 -64.45 46.94
N THR A 227 -70.22 -63.62 46.42
CA THR A 227 -70.99 -63.96 45.23
C THR A 227 -70.08 -63.98 44.00
N GLN A 228 -70.43 -64.74 42.97
CA GLN A 228 -69.66 -64.74 41.71
C GLN A 228 -69.53 -63.31 41.13
N GLN A 229 -70.56 -62.48 41.28
CA GLN A 229 -70.54 -61.08 40.84
C GLN A 229 -69.52 -60.23 41.61
N GLU A 230 -69.34 -60.45 42.92
CA GLU A 230 -68.34 -59.77 43.73
C GLU A 230 -66.91 -60.21 43.38
N VAL A 231 -66.73 -61.48 43.01
CA VAL A 231 -65.45 -62.01 42.52
C VAL A 231 -65.11 -61.40 41.15
N ASP A 232 -66.04 -61.42 40.20
CA ASP A 232 -65.85 -60.85 38.86
C ASP A 232 -65.57 -59.32 38.95
N PHE A 233 -66.24 -58.61 39.87
CA PHE A 233 -65.97 -57.20 40.13
C PHE A 233 -64.54 -56.95 40.62
N LEU A 234 -64.09 -57.72 41.62
CA LEU A 234 -62.73 -57.60 42.15
C LEU A 234 -61.67 -57.94 41.10
N GLU A 235 -61.88 -58.98 40.31
CA GLU A 235 -60.95 -59.37 39.23
C GLU A 235 -60.79 -58.25 38.20
N VAL A 236 -61.87 -57.60 37.79
CA VAL A 236 -61.83 -56.47 36.84
C VAL A 236 -61.16 -55.24 37.48
N LEU A 237 -61.48 -54.92 38.74
CA LEU A 237 -60.87 -53.80 39.45
C LEU A 237 -59.35 -54.00 39.61
N ILE A 238 -58.93 -55.20 40.04
CA ILE A 238 -57.52 -55.58 40.17
C ILE A 238 -56.82 -55.53 38.81
N SER A 239 -57.48 -55.99 37.74
CA SER A 239 -56.93 -55.92 36.38
C SER A 239 -56.64 -54.48 35.93
N ILE A 240 -57.54 -53.53 36.22
CA ILE A 240 -57.33 -52.09 35.92
C ILE A 240 -56.13 -51.53 36.69
N ILE A 241 -56.01 -51.88 37.98
CA ILE A 241 -54.90 -51.45 38.84
C ILE A 241 -53.58 -52.06 38.35
N HIS A 242 -53.59 -53.34 37.98
CA HIS A 242 -52.44 -54.07 37.47
C HIS A 242 -51.92 -53.49 36.14
N ASP A 243 -52.80 -53.11 35.21
CA ASP A 243 -52.41 -52.45 33.96
C ASP A 243 -51.65 -51.14 34.23
N GLY A 244 -52.10 -50.34 35.20
CA GLY A 244 -51.39 -49.13 35.60
C GLY A 244 -50.04 -49.39 36.24
N TYR A 245 -49.95 -50.41 37.07
CA TYR A 245 -48.70 -50.78 37.74
C TYR A 245 -47.64 -51.29 36.73
N GLU A 246 -48.04 -52.11 35.76
CA GLU A 246 -47.16 -52.55 34.68
C GLU A 246 -46.63 -51.38 33.85
N GLN A 247 -47.47 -50.38 33.55
CA GLN A 247 -47.04 -49.18 32.84
C GLN A 247 -46.00 -48.37 33.64
N ILE A 248 -46.13 -48.30 34.97
CA ILE A 248 -45.12 -47.70 35.85
C ILE A 248 -43.81 -48.48 35.79
N LEU A 249 -43.85 -49.80 35.95
CA LEU A 249 -42.66 -50.66 35.94
C LEU A 249 -41.89 -50.59 34.61
N MET A 250 -42.61 -50.67 33.50
CA MET A 250 -42.01 -50.54 32.16
C MET A 250 -41.27 -49.21 32.02
N LYS A 251 -41.82 -48.13 32.57
CA LYS A 251 -41.18 -46.81 32.49
C LYS A 251 -39.96 -46.69 33.39
N GLU A 252 -40.05 -47.21 34.60
CA GLU A 252 -38.92 -47.25 35.53
C GLU A 252 -37.74 -48.01 34.94
N GLU A 253 -37.99 -49.15 34.29
CA GLU A 253 -36.96 -49.90 33.58
C GLU A 253 -36.34 -49.09 32.43
N GLN A 254 -37.16 -48.40 31.63
CA GLN A 254 -36.66 -47.50 30.57
C GLN A 254 -35.80 -46.36 31.12
N LEU A 255 -36.20 -45.75 32.24
CA LEU A 255 -35.44 -44.68 32.90
C LEU A 255 -34.13 -45.19 33.50
N SER A 256 -34.12 -46.39 34.08
CA SER A 256 -32.92 -47.01 34.67
C SER A 256 -31.82 -47.29 33.65
N ARG A 257 -32.19 -47.43 32.37
CA ARG A 257 -31.26 -47.64 31.24
C ARG A 257 -30.78 -46.33 30.62
N ALA A 258 -31.30 -45.18 31.03
CA ALA A 258 -30.86 -43.90 30.49
C ALA A 258 -29.45 -43.57 30.98
N VAL A 259 -28.52 -43.35 30.05
CA VAL A 259 -27.12 -43.01 30.34
C VAL A 259 -26.94 -41.49 30.30
N GLN A 260 -26.08 -40.95 31.16
CA GLN A 260 -25.71 -39.54 31.12
C GLN A 260 -24.93 -39.23 29.84
N ILE A 261 -25.33 -38.19 29.13
CA ILE A 261 -24.75 -37.80 27.84
C ILE A 261 -23.39 -37.12 28.05
N GLY A 262 -22.38 -37.55 27.30
CA GLY A 262 -21.08 -36.86 27.20
C GLY A 262 -21.06 -35.81 26.08
N VAL A 263 -20.11 -34.88 26.16
CA VAL A 263 -19.90 -33.82 25.15
C VAL A 263 -19.38 -34.39 23.85
N ASP A 264 -18.49 -35.38 23.94
CA ASP A 264 -17.86 -36.03 22.77
C ASP A 264 -18.92 -36.67 21.85
N ASP A 265 -20.06 -37.08 22.42
CA ASP A 265 -21.19 -37.66 21.68
C ASP A 265 -21.97 -36.64 20.83
N ILE A 266 -21.73 -35.33 21.02
CA ILE A 266 -22.40 -34.27 20.27
C ILE A 266 -21.70 -34.01 18.92
N GLY A 267 -20.44 -34.47 18.76
CA GLY A 267 -19.71 -34.60 17.50
C GLY A 267 -19.42 -33.32 16.71
N LEU A 268 -19.84 -32.14 17.20
CA LEU A 268 -19.90 -30.90 16.41
C LEU A 268 -18.70 -29.96 16.55
N LEU A 269 -17.89 -30.13 17.58
CA LEU A 269 -16.70 -29.29 17.85
C LEU A 269 -15.38 -30.05 17.63
N SER A 270 -15.41 -31.16 16.91
CA SER A 270 -14.18 -31.82 16.45
C SER A 270 -13.43 -30.90 15.48
N GLN A 271 -12.10 -30.91 15.56
CA GLN A 271 -11.24 -30.10 14.68
C GLN A 271 -11.53 -30.36 13.18
N ASP A 272 -11.87 -31.60 12.82
CA ASP A 272 -12.22 -31.97 11.44
C ASP A 272 -13.52 -31.30 10.95
N ALA A 273 -14.55 -31.22 11.81
CA ALA A 273 -15.80 -30.56 11.45
C ALA A 273 -15.62 -29.04 11.26
N ILE A 274 -14.79 -28.42 12.11
CA ILE A 274 -14.40 -27.01 11.99
C ILE A 274 -13.68 -26.78 10.66
N LYS A 275 -12.67 -27.61 10.35
CA LYS A 275 -11.88 -27.52 9.12
C LYS A 275 -12.74 -27.62 7.86
N GLN A 276 -13.63 -28.62 7.79
CA GLN A 276 -14.54 -28.77 6.65
C GLN A 276 -15.49 -27.57 6.50
N ALA A 277 -15.96 -26.99 7.61
CA ALA A 277 -16.84 -25.82 7.58
C ALA A 277 -16.11 -24.56 7.08
N ILE A 278 -14.83 -24.41 7.43
CA ILE A 278 -13.96 -23.34 6.93
C ILE A 278 -13.73 -23.52 5.43
N GLU A 279 -13.29 -24.71 4.97
CA GLU A 279 -13.01 -24.99 3.57
C GLU A 279 -14.23 -24.73 2.67
N LYS A 280 -15.41 -25.22 3.08
CA LYS A 280 -16.66 -25.01 2.34
C LYS A 280 -17.02 -23.53 2.23
N ASN A 281 -16.85 -22.75 3.29
CA ASN A 281 -17.13 -21.31 3.22
C ASN A 281 -16.09 -20.56 2.39
N MET A 282 -14.79 -20.83 2.55
CA MET A 282 -13.74 -20.16 1.78
C MET A 282 -13.94 -20.25 0.25
N SER A 283 -14.50 -21.35 -0.25
CA SER A 283 -14.87 -21.48 -1.67
C SER A 283 -15.88 -20.44 -2.16
N VAL A 284 -16.79 -19.98 -1.28
CA VAL A 284 -17.86 -19.02 -1.59
C VAL A 284 -17.31 -17.59 -1.65
N TYR A 285 -16.24 -17.29 -0.93
CA TYR A 285 -15.69 -15.92 -0.80
C TYR A 285 -14.53 -15.62 -1.74
N LYS A 286 -14.18 -16.58 -2.60
CA LYS A 286 -13.11 -16.43 -3.58
C LYS A 286 -13.28 -15.18 -4.44
N ASP A 287 -14.50 -14.81 -4.80
CA ASP A 287 -14.80 -13.63 -5.62
C ASP A 287 -14.57 -12.32 -4.86
N ASN A 288 -14.92 -12.26 -3.57
CA ASN A 288 -14.66 -11.08 -2.74
C ASN A 288 -13.16 -10.87 -2.53
N VAL A 289 -12.41 -11.96 -2.31
CA VAL A 289 -10.94 -11.89 -2.20
C VAL A 289 -10.32 -11.42 -3.51
N ASN A 290 -10.81 -11.91 -4.67
CA ASN A 290 -10.35 -11.43 -5.98
C ASN A 290 -10.60 -9.93 -6.17
N ALA A 291 -11.77 -9.42 -5.74
CA ALA A 291 -12.10 -8.01 -5.85
C ALA A 291 -11.19 -7.12 -4.98
N MET A 292 -10.85 -7.56 -3.76
CA MET A 292 -9.92 -6.85 -2.87
C MET A 292 -8.51 -6.80 -3.47
N LEU A 293 -8.01 -7.91 -4.02
CA LEU A 293 -6.69 -7.96 -4.64
C LEU A 293 -6.61 -7.07 -5.88
N LYS A 294 -7.66 -7.08 -6.71
CA LYS A 294 -7.74 -6.17 -7.85
C LYS A 294 -7.63 -4.70 -7.40
N TYR A 295 -8.26 -4.35 -6.28
CA TYR A 295 -8.15 -3.01 -5.71
C TYR A 295 -6.73 -2.70 -5.22
N VAL A 296 -6.04 -3.66 -4.59
CA VAL A 296 -4.62 -3.51 -4.19
C VAL A 296 -3.75 -3.26 -5.42
N ASP A 297 -3.90 -4.10 -6.46
CA ASP A 297 -3.14 -3.98 -7.71
C ASP A 297 -3.40 -2.62 -8.38
N GLU A 298 -4.68 -2.22 -8.49
CA GLU A 298 -5.07 -0.91 -9.04
C GLU A 298 -4.51 0.25 -8.21
N ASN A 299 -4.51 0.13 -6.87
CA ASN A 299 -3.96 1.17 -6.00
C ASN A 299 -2.43 1.29 -6.15
N HIS A 300 -1.74 0.16 -6.20
CA HIS A 300 -0.29 0.11 -6.42
C HIS A 300 0.07 0.74 -7.76
N GLN A 301 -0.60 0.31 -8.84
CA GLN A 301 -0.36 0.82 -10.19
C GLN A 301 -0.64 2.33 -10.30
N ASN A 302 -1.75 2.81 -9.73
CA ASN A 302 -2.04 4.25 -9.73
C ASN A 302 -0.98 5.07 -8.96
N SER A 303 -0.47 4.52 -7.86
CA SER A 303 0.57 5.18 -7.05
C SER A 303 1.91 5.19 -7.78
N HIS A 304 2.26 4.10 -8.46
CA HIS A 304 3.42 3.97 -9.34
C HIS A 304 3.40 4.98 -10.48
N GLU A 305 2.28 5.07 -11.21
CA GLU A 305 2.12 6.06 -12.28
C GLU A 305 2.24 7.50 -11.75
N ALA A 306 1.61 7.81 -10.61
CA ALA A 306 1.72 9.13 -9.98
C ALA A 306 3.16 9.46 -9.57
N PHE A 307 3.88 8.48 -9.02
CA PHE A 307 5.26 8.61 -8.60
C PHE A 307 6.20 8.87 -9.79
N ILE A 308 6.10 8.06 -10.84
CA ILE A 308 6.87 8.25 -12.08
C ILE A 308 6.62 9.63 -12.69
N ASN A 309 5.36 10.07 -12.74
CA ASN A 309 5.02 11.39 -13.28
C ASN A 309 5.61 12.54 -12.45
N LEU A 310 5.55 12.45 -11.12
CA LEU A 310 6.17 13.42 -10.21
C LEU A 310 7.69 13.50 -10.45
N MET A 311 8.35 12.34 -10.53
CA MET A 311 9.79 12.24 -10.78
C MET A 311 10.17 12.91 -12.10
N TYR A 312 9.40 12.66 -13.17
CA TYR A 312 9.63 13.29 -14.47
C TYR A 312 9.41 14.80 -14.47
N ASP A 313 8.34 15.28 -13.83
CA ASP A 313 8.05 16.72 -13.78
C ASP A 313 9.16 17.48 -13.07
N GLU A 314 9.66 16.96 -11.95
CA GLU A 314 10.76 17.58 -11.21
C GLU A 314 12.12 17.45 -11.91
N LEU A 315 12.39 16.30 -12.53
CA LEU A 315 13.57 16.12 -13.39
C LEU A 315 13.55 17.15 -14.53
N TYR A 316 12.42 17.31 -15.21
CA TYR A 316 12.26 18.22 -16.33
C TYR A 316 12.43 19.70 -15.91
N LYS A 317 11.85 20.09 -14.76
CA LYS A 317 12.05 21.45 -14.20
C LYS A 317 13.53 21.71 -13.92
N THR A 318 14.21 20.74 -13.30
CA THR A 318 15.64 20.85 -13.00
C THR A 318 16.47 20.94 -14.28
N HIS A 319 16.22 20.05 -15.24
CA HIS A 319 16.87 20.05 -16.55
C HIS A 319 16.73 21.39 -17.26
N ARG A 320 15.50 21.91 -17.36
CA ARG A 320 15.21 23.18 -18.01
C ARG A 320 15.94 24.35 -17.34
N SER A 321 16.03 24.34 -16.01
CA SER A 321 16.76 25.39 -15.28
C SER A 321 18.26 25.33 -15.57
N LEU A 322 18.85 24.15 -15.63
CA LEU A 322 20.28 23.96 -15.94
C LEU A 322 20.57 24.36 -17.40
N LEU A 323 19.72 23.93 -18.34
CA LEU A 323 19.84 24.30 -19.75
C LEU A 323 19.75 25.81 -19.98
N MET A 324 18.86 26.51 -19.26
CA MET A 324 18.77 27.96 -19.36
C MET A 324 20.08 28.65 -18.95
N LYS A 325 20.79 28.11 -17.96
CA LYS A 325 22.11 28.60 -17.54
C LYS A 325 23.15 28.40 -18.64
N ILE A 326 23.24 27.18 -19.18
CA ILE A 326 24.18 26.80 -20.27
C ILE A 326 23.92 27.64 -21.53
N LYS A 327 22.64 27.80 -21.92
CA LYS A 327 22.24 28.59 -23.09
C LYS A 327 22.57 30.06 -22.91
N LYS A 328 22.31 30.64 -21.74
CA LYS A 328 22.62 32.06 -21.47
C LYS A 328 24.09 32.38 -21.65
N GLU A 329 24.98 31.53 -21.16
CA GLU A 329 26.42 31.69 -21.36
C GLU A 329 26.78 31.65 -22.86
N SER A 330 26.28 30.63 -23.55
CA SER A 330 26.48 30.42 -24.98
C SER A 330 25.98 31.56 -25.87
N THR A 331 24.89 32.24 -25.49
CA THR A 331 24.30 33.34 -26.26
C THR A 331 25.22 34.55 -26.30
N ASN A 332 25.93 34.87 -25.22
CA ASN A 332 26.82 36.03 -25.18
C ASN A 332 27.96 35.89 -26.21
N TYR A 333 28.55 34.70 -26.32
CA TYR A 333 29.62 34.44 -27.28
C TYR A 333 29.12 34.41 -28.73
N GLN A 334 27.91 33.90 -28.97
CA GLN A 334 27.29 33.95 -30.30
C GLN A 334 27.03 35.39 -30.75
N ILE A 335 26.48 36.22 -29.86
CA ILE A 335 26.24 37.64 -30.15
C ILE A 335 27.56 38.34 -30.49
N LEU A 336 28.62 38.09 -29.72
CA LEU A 336 29.95 38.63 -30.03
C LEU A 336 30.42 38.16 -31.41
N SER A 337 30.37 36.84 -31.67
CA SER A 337 30.82 36.25 -32.93
C SER A 337 30.13 36.89 -34.13
N CYS A 338 28.80 36.94 -34.12
CA CYS A 338 28.02 37.58 -35.18
C CYS A 338 28.42 39.04 -35.38
N HIS A 339 28.58 39.79 -34.28
CA HIS A 339 28.94 41.19 -34.38
C HIS A 339 30.35 41.41 -34.95
N ILE A 340 31.33 40.59 -34.56
CA ILE A 340 32.69 40.66 -35.11
C ILE A 340 32.68 40.28 -36.60
N LEU A 341 31.94 39.25 -37.00
CA LEU A 341 31.78 38.87 -38.41
C LEU A 341 31.14 39.99 -39.24
N GLU A 342 30.07 40.62 -38.75
CA GLU A 342 29.45 41.78 -39.41
C GLU A 342 30.43 42.95 -39.59
N LEU A 343 31.32 43.17 -38.61
CA LEU A 343 32.34 44.21 -38.69
C LEU A 343 33.41 43.87 -39.72
N PHE A 344 33.85 42.61 -39.80
CA PHE A 344 34.75 42.15 -40.86
C PHE A 344 34.09 42.24 -42.24
N GLU A 345 32.82 41.86 -42.38
CA GLU A 345 32.09 41.96 -43.65
C GLU A 345 32.01 43.42 -44.13
N LYS A 346 31.67 44.36 -43.23
CA LYS A 346 31.68 45.80 -43.54
C LYS A 346 33.06 46.29 -43.97
N LEU A 347 34.11 45.81 -43.30
CA LEU A 347 35.49 46.14 -43.65
C LEU A 347 35.85 45.63 -45.05
N VAL A 348 35.51 44.38 -45.36
CA VAL A 348 35.69 43.74 -46.67
C VAL A 348 34.99 44.53 -47.78
N ILE A 349 33.72 44.90 -47.57
CA ILE A 349 32.95 45.72 -48.54
C ILE A 349 33.59 47.10 -48.71
N GLY A 350 34.01 47.73 -47.61
CA GLY A 350 34.71 49.02 -47.65
C GLY A 350 36.01 48.96 -48.46
N LEU A 351 36.80 47.89 -48.30
CA LEU A 351 38.04 47.67 -49.05
C LEU A 351 37.79 47.45 -50.53
N GLN A 352 36.76 46.69 -50.90
CA GLN A 352 36.38 46.47 -52.31
C GLN A 352 35.93 47.78 -53.00
N GLY A 353 35.34 48.70 -52.23
CA GLY A 353 34.93 50.02 -52.72
C GLY A 353 36.07 51.03 -52.88
N LEU A 354 37.27 50.75 -52.36
CA LEU A 354 38.41 51.66 -52.43
C LEU A 354 39.21 51.46 -53.73
N ASN A 355 39.34 52.53 -54.52
CA ASN A 355 40.25 52.56 -55.67
C ASN A 355 41.56 53.28 -55.29
N ILE A 356 42.50 52.53 -54.70
CA ILE A 356 43.77 53.07 -54.18
C ILE A 356 44.80 53.13 -55.30
N LYS A 357 45.45 54.30 -55.45
CA LYS A 357 46.56 54.51 -56.40
C LYS A 357 47.87 54.70 -55.64
N TYR A 358 48.69 53.66 -55.60
CA TYR A 358 50.02 53.66 -55.00
C TYR A 358 51.05 54.37 -55.89
N LYS A 359 52.04 55.03 -55.27
CA LYS A 359 53.17 55.67 -55.94
C LYS A 359 54.29 54.69 -56.24
N THR A 360 54.48 53.70 -55.37
CA THR A 360 55.60 52.75 -55.44
C THR A 360 55.11 51.33 -55.66
N THR A 361 55.95 50.50 -56.29
CA THR A 361 55.69 49.07 -56.45
C THR A 361 55.72 48.33 -55.11
N GLU A 362 56.51 48.79 -54.15
CA GLU A 362 56.54 48.25 -52.79
C GLU A 362 55.24 48.58 -52.03
N GLY A 363 54.74 49.81 -52.14
CA GLY A 363 53.46 50.22 -51.55
C GLY A 363 52.28 49.45 -52.13
N GLN A 364 52.27 49.19 -53.44
CA GLN A 364 51.27 48.33 -54.06
C GLN A 364 51.27 46.91 -53.47
N LYS A 365 52.45 46.27 -53.36
CA LYS A 365 52.57 44.93 -52.77
C LYS A 365 52.08 44.86 -51.33
N ILE A 366 52.44 45.86 -50.51
CA ILE A 366 52.03 45.90 -49.10
C ILE A 366 50.52 46.14 -48.99
N GLY A 367 49.97 47.06 -49.78
CA GLY A 367 48.55 47.37 -49.78
C GLY A 367 47.67 46.21 -50.25
N GLU A 368 48.06 45.53 -51.33
CA GLU A 368 47.38 44.31 -51.80
C GLU A 368 47.45 43.20 -50.74
N ALA A 369 48.62 42.98 -50.13
CA ALA A 369 48.78 41.98 -49.07
C ALA A 369 47.92 42.26 -47.83
N ILE A 370 47.72 43.53 -47.45
CA ILE A 370 46.81 43.91 -46.37
C ILE A 370 45.36 43.54 -46.72
N CYS A 371 44.90 43.89 -47.92
CA CYS A 371 43.56 43.56 -48.38
C CYS A 371 43.33 42.04 -48.42
N ASP A 372 44.26 41.30 -49.02
CA ASP A 372 44.21 39.83 -49.13
C ASP A 372 44.20 39.17 -47.75
N THR A 373 45.00 39.69 -46.81
CA THR A 373 45.00 39.20 -45.41
C THR A 373 43.64 39.41 -44.76
N ILE A 374 43.00 40.58 -44.95
CA ILE A 374 41.68 40.86 -44.36
C ILE A 374 40.59 39.97 -44.97
N TYR A 375 40.60 39.75 -46.30
CA TYR A 375 39.67 38.82 -46.94
C TYR A 375 39.84 37.40 -46.39
N MET A 376 41.10 36.93 -46.27
CA MET A 376 41.41 35.63 -45.71
C MET A 376 40.92 35.48 -44.26
N LYS A 377 41.11 36.52 -43.44
CA LYS A 377 40.63 36.56 -42.04
C LYS A 377 39.11 36.46 -41.94
N TYR A 378 38.39 37.20 -42.78
CA TYR A 378 36.93 37.14 -42.81
C TYR A 378 36.43 35.74 -43.17
N GLU A 379 36.93 35.14 -44.25
CA GLU A 379 36.51 33.80 -44.66
C GLU A 379 36.91 32.74 -43.61
N THR A 380 38.11 32.84 -43.03
CA THR A 380 38.57 31.92 -41.97
C THR A 380 37.68 32.00 -40.73
N LEU A 381 37.33 33.22 -40.28
CA LEU A 381 36.47 33.39 -39.11
C LEU A 381 35.04 32.89 -39.39
N LYS A 382 34.55 33.07 -40.61
CA LYS A 382 33.22 32.59 -41.04
C LYS A 382 33.14 31.07 -41.09
N GLU A 383 34.18 30.40 -41.59
CA GLU A 383 34.29 28.94 -41.55
C GLU A 383 34.31 28.42 -40.10
N LYS A 384 35.12 29.04 -39.24
CA LYS A 384 35.22 28.70 -37.82
C LYS A 384 33.91 28.94 -37.04
N ASP A 385 33.18 30.03 -37.33
CA ASP A 385 31.86 30.25 -36.72
C ASP A 385 30.88 29.16 -37.15
N THR A 386 30.90 28.76 -38.42
CA THR A 386 30.05 27.67 -38.92
C THR A 386 30.34 26.35 -38.19
N GLU A 387 31.61 26.00 -38.01
CA GLU A 387 32.04 24.83 -37.24
C GLU A 387 31.57 24.91 -35.77
N TYR A 388 31.73 26.07 -35.13
CA TYR A 388 31.25 26.31 -33.77
C TYR A 388 29.72 26.14 -33.64
N GLN A 389 28.93 26.64 -34.60
CA GLN A 389 27.48 26.44 -34.59
C GLN A 389 27.08 24.97 -34.79
N LEU A 390 27.84 24.21 -35.59
CA LEU A 390 27.61 22.77 -35.78
C LEU A 390 27.89 21.99 -34.49
N ASN A 391 29.05 22.24 -33.86
CA ASN A 391 29.41 21.61 -32.58
C ASN A 391 28.36 21.87 -31.49
N LYS A 392 27.74 23.05 -31.48
CA LYS A 392 26.64 23.36 -30.56
C LYS A 392 25.36 22.56 -30.82
N LYS A 393 25.03 22.30 -32.09
CA LYS A 393 23.88 21.44 -32.41
C LYS A 393 24.10 20.02 -31.89
N ASP A 394 25.32 19.50 -32.01
CA ASP A 394 25.66 18.17 -31.50
C ASP A 394 25.52 18.10 -29.98
N VAL A 395 25.92 19.15 -29.26
CA VAL A 395 25.71 19.23 -27.81
C VAL A 395 24.22 19.27 -27.46
N SER A 396 23.40 20.02 -28.19
CA SER A 396 21.94 20.04 -27.97
C SER A 396 21.32 18.66 -28.15
N ILE A 397 21.79 17.87 -29.12
CA ILE A 397 21.33 16.49 -29.32
C ILE A 397 21.75 15.61 -28.14
N LEU A 398 22.96 15.80 -27.62
CA LEU A 398 23.45 15.07 -26.44
C LEU A 398 22.64 15.42 -25.17
N GLU A 399 22.30 16.69 -24.98
CA GLU A 399 21.44 17.17 -23.88
C GLU A 399 20.08 16.46 -23.87
N ASP A 400 19.39 16.46 -25.02
CA ASP A 400 18.09 15.81 -25.18
C ASP A 400 18.19 14.28 -24.98
N LYS A 401 19.27 13.67 -25.48
CA LYS A 401 19.55 12.25 -25.26
C LYS A 401 19.72 11.93 -23.78
N LYS A 402 20.47 12.73 -23.02
CA LYS A 402 20.68 12.50 -21.58
C LYS A 402 19.40 12.65 -20.77
N LEU A 403 18.52 13.59 -21.14
CA LEU A 403 17.20 13.68 -20.53
C LEU A 403 16.37 12.40 -20.81
N LEU A 404 16.41 11.91 -22.04
CA LEU A 404 15.71 10.68 -22.43
C LEU A 404 16.26 9.45 -21.71
N ASP A 405 17.58 9.30 -21.64
CA ASP A 405 18.25 8.19 -20.96
C ASP A 405 17.84 8.15 -19.47
N MET A 406 17.79 9.30 -18.79
CA MET A 406 17.31 9.36 -17.40
C MET A 406 15.82 9.10 -17.26
N ARG A 407 15.03 9.49 -18.25
CA ARG A 407 13.62 9.13 -18.28
C ARG A 407 13.46 7.61 -18.31
N MET A 408 14.21 6.92 -19.16
CA MET A 408 14.17 5.45 -19.22
C MET A 408 14.62 4.82 -17.90
N LEU A 409 15.71 5.31 -17.30
CA LEU A 409 16.22 4.80 -16.02
C LEU A 409 15.18 4.91 -14.88
N ILE A 410 14.47 6.04 -14.79
CA ILE A 410 13.39 6.23 -13.81
C ILE A 410 12.20 5.32 -14.13
N SER A 411 11.90 5.09 -15.42
CA SER A 411 10.83 4.17 -15.81
C SER A 411 11.15 2.72 -15.43
N GLU A 412 12.40 2.31 -15.60
CA GLU A 412 12.87 0.95 -15.35
C GLU A 412 12.96 0.65 -13.86
N ASN A 413 13.41 1.61 -13.05
CA ASN A 413 13.58 1.44 -11.60
C ASN A 413 12.40 2.02 -10.79
N GLY A 414 11.36 2.53 -11.44
CA GLY A 414 10.30 3.29 -10.77
C GLY A 414 9.51 2.49 -9.73
N GLU A 415 9.43 1.17 -9.92
CA GLU A 415 8.76 0.26 -8.99
C GLU A 415 9.60 0.10 -7.70
N ASP A 416 10.85 -0.34 -7.83
CA ASP A 416 11.79 -0.46 -6.71
C ASP A 416 11.93 0.85 -5.91
N LEU A 417 11.99 2.00 -6.60
CA LEU A 417 12.09 3.31 -5.96
C LEU A 417 10.82 3.71 -5.20
N LEU A 418 9.65 3.28 -5.67
CA LEU A 418 8.39 3.50 -4.95
C LEU A 418 8.33 2.60 -3.72
N GLU A 419 8.72 1.32 -3.83
CA GLU A 419 8.79 0.40 -2.69
C GLU A 419 9.72 0.93 -1.60
N ASP A 420 10.94 1.32 -1.97
CA ASP A 420 11.88 1.99 -1.08
C ASP A 420 11.25 3.21 -0.39
N ALA A 421 10.55 4.07 -1.16
CA ALA A 421 9.90 5.25 -0.60
C ALA A 421 8.74 4.91 0.35
N ILE A 422 7.99 3.84 0.09
CA ILE A 422 6.96 3.32 1.00
C ILE A 422 7.60 2.86 2.32
N ASP A 423 8.79 2.26 2.26
CA ASP A 423 9.58 1.83 3.42
C ASP A 423 10.35 2.98 4.10
N GLY A 424 10.30 4.19 3.52
CA GLY A 424 10.98 5.37 4.04
C GLY A 424 12.47 5.45 3.66
N LEU A 425 12.91 4.61 2.73
CA LEU A 425 14.24 4.64 2.13
C LEU A 425 14.26 5.62 0.95
N THR A 426 15.32 6.44 0.86
CA THR A 426 15.46 7.45 -0.21
C THR A 426 16.82 7.41 -0.91
N GLU A 427 17.62 6.37 -0.64
CA GLU A 427 18.99 6.25 -1.16
C GLU A 427 19.00 6.08 -2.70
N GLY A 428 18.15 5.20 -3.25
CA GLY A 428 18.06 5.02 -4.70
C GLY A 428 17.68 6.30 -5.46
N LEU A 429 16.79 7.11 -4.88
CA LEU A 429 16.42 8.43 -5.42
C LEU A 429 17.60 9.41 -5.43
N LEU A 430 18.37 9.42 -4.33
CA LEU A 430 19.59 10.24 -4.20
C LEU A 430 20.66 9.84 -5.22
N ASP A 431 20.79 8.56 -5.50
CA ASP A 431 21.75 8.05 -6.47
C ASP A 431 21.41 8.46 -7.91
N ILE A 432 20.14 8.30 -8.32
CA ILE A 432 19.67 8.76 -9.64
C ILE A 432 19.86 10.27 -9.80
N GLN A 433 19.51 11.03 -8.76
CA GLN A 433 19.72 12.48 -8.75
C GLN A 433 21.21 12.82 -8.90
N THR A 434 22.07 12.16 -8.14
CA THR A 434 23.51 12.42 -8.15
C THR A 434 24.11 12.06 -9.50
N HIS A 435 23.69 10.94 -10.10
CA HIS A 435 24.10 10.54 -11.43
C HIS A 435 23.71 11.61 -12.46
N TYR A 436 22.46 12.08 -12.44
CA TYR A 436 22.00 13.09 -13.39
C TYR A 436 22.77 14.40 -13.31
N LEU A 437 22.97 14.90 -12.08
CA LEU A 437 23.68 16.16 -11.86
C LEU A 437 25.14 16.06 -12.31
N LYS A 438 25.78 14.90 -12.18
CA LYS A 438 27.13 14.66 -12.72
C LYS A 438 27.14 14.73 -14.24
N GLU A 439 26.20 14.05 -14.91
CA GLU A 439 26.09 14.08 -16.37
C GLU A 439 25.86 15.50 -16.90
N MET A 440 24.99 16.28 -16.25
CA MET A 440 24.74 17.68 -16.62
C MET A 440 25.95 18.58 -16.36
N ALA A 441 26.71 18.34 -15.30
CA ALA A 441 27.94 19.09 -15.03
C ALA A 441 29.00 18.86 -16.12
N VAL A 442 29.11 17.63 -16.65
CA VAL A 442 30.00 17.32 -17.78
C VAL A 442 29.60 18.08 -19.04
N ILE A 443 28.29 18.20 -19.33
CA ILE A 443 27.81 19.01 -20.46
C ILE A 443 28.12 20.49 -20.23
N GLU A 444 27.84 21.02 -19.04
CA GLU A 444 28.14 22.41 -18.69
C GLU A 444 29.63 22.74 -18.91
N GLU A 445 30.52 21.87 -18.42
CA GLU A 445 31.97 22.00 -18.61
C GLU A 445 32.38 21.90 -20.08
N THR A 446 31.78 20.97 -20.83
CA THR A 446 32.06 20.81 -22.27
C THR A 446 31.67 22.06 -23.05
N VAL A 447 30.47 22.62 -22.81
CA VAL A 447 30.01 23.85 -23.45
C VAL A 447 30.88 25.04 -23.07
N HIS A 448 31.23 25.17 -21.79
CA HIS A 448 32.13 26.21 -21.32
C HIS A 448 33.48 26.15 -22.05
N ASN A 449 34.09 24.97 -22.11
CA ASN A 449 35.37 24.76 -22.78
C ASN A 449 35.28 25.05 -24.28
N GLN A 450 34.23 24.60 -24.97
CA GLN A 450 34.00 24.92 -26.38
C GLN A 450 33.87 26.43 -26.62
N ASN A 451 33.11 27.13 -25.79
CA ASN A 451 32.97 28.58 -25.86
C ASN A 451 34.30 29.30 -25.64
N MET A 452 35.09 28.85 -24.66
CA MET A 452 36.39 29.44 -24.33
C MET A 452 37.44 29.20 -25.42
N VAL A 453 37.47 27.99 -25.99
CA VAL A 453 38.34 27.66 -27.12
C VAL A 453 38.01 28.54 -28.33
N TYR A 454 36.73 28.63 -28.69
CA TYR A 454 36.29 29.47 -29.81
C TYR A 454 36.61 30.95 -29.60
N LEU A 455 36.32 31.48 -28.41
CA LEU A 455 36.65 32.87 -28.08
C LEU A 455 38.17 33.13 -28.20
N LYS A 456 38.99 32.27 -27.59
CA LYS A 456 40.44 32.51 -27.47
C LYS A 456 41.19 32.26 -28.77
N ASN A 457 40.92 31.12 -29.40
CA ASN A 457 41.74 30.62 -30.51
C ASN A 457 41.22 31.08 -31.88
N ASP A 458 39.95 31.51 -31.96
CA ASP A 458 39.34 31.92 -33.21
C ASP A 458 39.07 33.42 -33.20
N ILE A 459 38.18 33.92 -32.34
CA ILE A 459 37.82 35.34 -32.35
C ILE A 459 38.99 36.23 -31.95
N LEU A 460 39.53 36.05 -30.73
CA LEU A 460 40.57 36.93 -30.20
C LEU A 460 41.91 36.78 -30.92
N PHE A 461 42.19 35.59 -31.45
CA PHE A 461 43.37 35.36 -32.28
C PHE A 461 43.32 36.16 -33.59
N GLU A 462 42.17 36.16 -34.29
CA GLU A 462 42.04 36.93 -35.53
C GLU A 462 42.10 38.45 -35.27
N LEU A 463 41.49 38.92 -34.17
CA LEU A 463 41.56 40.34 -33.78
C LEU A 463 42.99 40.75 -33.41
N ARG A 464 43.72 39.90 -32.69
CA ARG A 464 45.12 40.15 -32.32
C ARG A 464 46.02 40.26 -33.55
N THR A 465 45.89 39.31 -34.48
CA THR A 465 46.73 39.29 -35.68
C THR A 465 46.35 40.37 -36.69
N TYR A 466 45.08 40.82 -36.68
CA TYR A 466 44.66 42.05 -37.37
C TYR A 466 45.37 43.29 -36.78
N GLU A 467 45.45 43.38 -35.45
CA GLU A 467 46.14 44.45 -34.74
C GLU A 467 47.65 44.48 -35.05
N GLU A 468 48.29 43.31 -35.09
CA GLU A 468 49.70 43.16 -35.50
C GLU A 468 49.92 43.66 -36.94
N MET A 469 49.05 43.28 -37.88
CA MET A 469 49.10 43.76 -39.26
C MET A 469 48.98 45.30 -39.32
N MET A 470 48.13 45.89 -38.48
CA MET A 470 48.00 47.35 -38.36
C MET A 470 49.28 48.01 -37.83
N ARG A 471 49.89 47.45 -36.78
CA ARG A 471 51.14 48.01 -36.20
C ARG A 471 52.33 47.96 -37.15
N HIS A 472 52.45 46.88 -37.91
CA HIS A 472 53.66 46.59 -38.69
C HIS A 472 53.50 46.92 -40.18
N SER A 473 52.45 46.42 -40.82
CA SER A 473 52.28 46.53 -42.27
C SER A 473 51.68 47.88 -42.67
N LEU A 474 50.63 48.33 -41.97
CA LEU A 474 50.01 49.62 -42.28
C LEU A 474 50.98 50.78 -41.98
N LYS A 475 51.69 50.75 -40.85
CA LYS A 475 52.68 51.78 -40.52
C LYS A 475 53.73 51.93 -41.62
N LYS A 476 54.32 50.82 -42.08
CA LYS A 476 55.28 50.83 -43.18
C LYS A 476 54.67 51.38 -44.48
N LEU A 477 53.42 51.03 -44.78
CA LEU A 477 52.73 51.54 -45.96
C LEU A 477 52.51 53.06 -45.88
N VAL A 478 52.11 53.58 -44.72
CA VAL A 478 51.94 55.01 -44.48
C VAL A 478 53.27 55.77 -44.64
N ASP A 479 54.37 55.21 -44.13
CA ASP A 479 55.71 55.82 -44.26
C ASP A 479 56.16 55.95 -45.72
N ILE A 480 55.80 54.98 -46.59
CA ILE A 480 56.19 54.95 -48.01
C ILE A 480 55.26 55.80 -48.88
N GLU A 481 53.94 55.72 -48.67
CA GLU A 481 52.93 56.26 -49.59
C GLU A 481 52.32 57.59 -49.13
N GLY A 482 52.34 57.86 -47.82
CA GLY A 482 51.78 59.05 -47.19
C GLY A 482 50.27 59.21 -47.42
N GLU A 483 49.84 60.40 -47.83
CA GLU A 483 48.42 60.75 -48.03
C GLU A 483 47.66 59.85 -49.03
N LYS A 484 48.36 59.08 -49.89
CA LYS A 484 47.73 58.17 -50.87
C LYS A 484 46.99 56.99 -50.23
N VAL A 485 47.38 56.59 -49.02
CA VAL A 485 46.79 55.45 -48.30
C VAL A 485 45.96 55.88 -47.09
N LYS A 486 45.65 57.19 -46.98
CA LYS A 486 44.91 57.76 -45.86
C LYS A 486 43.49 57.19 -45.72
N ALA A 487 42.79 57.00 -46.83
CA ALA A 487 41.44 56.41 -46.83
C ALA A 487 41.45 54.95 -46.33
N LEU A 488 42.44 54.16 -46.77
CA LEU A 488 42.66 52.80 -46.26
C LEU A 488 42.98 52.81 -44.77
N SER A 489 43.90 53.68 -44.35
CA SER A 489 44.33 53.78 -42.95
C SER A 489 43.15 54.14 -42.03
N LEU A 490 42.33 55.11 -42.44
CA LEU A 490 41.14 55.52 -41.70
C LEU A 490 40.13 54.38 -41.55
N LEU A 491 39.82 53.70 -42.66
CA LEU A 491 38.88 52.57 -42.67
C LEU A 491 39.32 51.46 -41.70
N LEU A 492 40.61 51.12 -41.71
CA LEU A 492 41.15 50.09 -40.83
C LEU A 492 41.17 50.53 -39.35
N MET A 493 41.50 51.79 -39.07
CA MET A 493 41.46 52.33 -37.70
C MET A 493 40.03 52.36 -37.14
N GLU A 494 39.04 52.74 -37.95
CA GLU A 494 37.63 52.73 -37.56
C GLU A 494 37.11 51.31 -37.28
N ALA A 495 37.54 50.33 -38.08
CA ALA A 495 37.25 48.93 -37.84
C ALA A 495 37.87 48.44 -36.52
N GLN A 496 39.15 48.77 -36.25
CA GLN A 496 39.82 48.44 -34.98
C GLN A 496 39.04 48.97 -33.77
N GLN A 497 38.64 50.24 -33.80
CA GLN A 497 37.86 50.83 -32.70
C GLN A 497 36.52 50.13 -32.52
N SER A 498 35.88 49.74 -33.63
CA SER A 498 34.60 49.01 -33.59
C SER A 498 34.77 47.62 -32.97
N PHE A 499 35.86 46.91 -33.28
CA PHE A 499 36.18 45.63 -32.63
C PHE A 499 36.40 45.79 -31.12
N MET A 500 37.15 46.81 -30.69
CA MET A 500 37.37 47.06 -29.26
C MET A 500 36.05 47.36 -28.53
N ASN A 501 35.18 48.18 -29.12
CA ASN A 501 33.86 48.48 -28.57
C ASN A 501 32.97 47.24 -28.45
N ALA A 502 33.07 46.30 -29.41
CA ALA A 502 32.34 45.04 -29.37
C ALA A 502 32.78 44.15 -28.20
N LEU A 503 34.09 44.06 -27.96
CA LEU A 503 34.66 43.31 -26.84
C LEU A 503 34.28 43.90 -25.48
N GLU A 504 34.30 45.23 -25.35
CA GLU A 504 33.97 45.91 -24.09
C GLU A 504 32.51 45.69 -23.66
N ARG A 505 31.58 45.58 -24.61
CA ARG A 505 30.14 45.31 -24.35
C ARG A 505 29.88 43.99 -23.64
N ILE A 506 30.80 43.03 -23.78
CA ILE A 506 30.73 41.73 -23.08
C ILE A 506 31.80 41.61 -21.99
N HIS A 507 32.33 42.75 -21.54
CA HIS A 507 33.31 42.88 -20.46
C HIS A 507 34.68 42.25 -20.74
N ILE A 508 35.06 42.11 -22.01
CA ILE A 508 36.45 41.77 -22.37
C ILE A 508 37.26 43.07 -22.44
N LYS A 509 38.27 43.16 -21.58
CA LYS A 509 39.23 44.26 -21.53
C LYS A 509 40.49 43.92 -22.32
N VAL A 510 41.05 44.91 -22.99
CA VAL A 510 42.32 44.80 -23.72
C VAL A 510 43.48 45.05 -22.76
N ILE A 511 44.47 44.18 -22.80
CA ILE A 511 45.74 44.32 -22.08
C ILE A 511 46.74 44.95 -23.06
N GLU A 512 46.98 46.25 -22.93
CA GLU A 512 47.94 46.97 -23.75
C GLU A 512 48.92 47.74 -22.83
N PRO A 513 50.05 47.12 -22.46
CA PRO A 513 51.05 47.78 -21.64
C PRO A 513 51.77 48.88 -22.43
N ARG A 514 52.11 49.96 -21.72
CA ARG A 514 52.89 51.08 -22.25
C ARG A 514 54.38 50.82 -22.08
N GLU A 515 55.16 51.56 -22.86
CA GLU A 515 56.60 51.62 -22.64
C GLU A 515 56.89 52.09 -21.22
N HIS A 516 57.89 51.48 -20.57
CA HIS A 516 58.26 51.66 -19.16
C HIS A 516 57.31 51.06 -18.10
N ASP A 517 56.16 50.48 -18.48
CA ASP A 517 55.34 49.73 -17.52
C ASP A 517 56.12 48.52 -16.98
N GLN A 518 55.86 48.12 -15.74
CA GLN A 518 56.49 46.95 -15.13
C GLN A 518 55.92 45.65 -15.71
N PHE A 519 56.79 44.68 -16.00
CA PHE A 519 56.38 43.36 -16.47
C PHE A 519 55.65 42.58 -15.38
N ASP A 520 54.40 42.18 -15.65
CA ASP A 520 53.64 41.21 -14.84
C ASP A 520 53.49 39.90 -15.61
N GLY A 521 54.11 38.82 -15.11
CA GLY A 521 54.04 37.49 -15.74
C GLY A 521 52.63 36.87 -15.79
N LYS A 522 51.66 37.42 -15.05
CA LYS A 522 50.24 37.05 -15.18
C LYS A 522 49.64 37.63 -16.45
N LEU A 523 49.86 38.92 -16.71
CA LEU A 523 49.24 39.67 -17.81
C LEU A 523 50.06 39.64 -19.10
N HIS A 524 51.37 39.44 -18.99
CA HIS A 524 52.33 39.63 -20.07
C HIS A 524 53.14 38.36 -20.35
N GLU A 525 53.54 38.21 -21.61
CA GLU A 525 54.42 37.18 -22.11
C GLU A 525 55.64 37.82 -22.78
N ALA A 526 56.82 37.62 -22.19
CA ALA A 526 58.05 38.18 -22.73
C ALA A 526 58.54 37.32 -23.89
N ILE A 527 58.48 37.85 -25.13
CA ILE A 527 58.96 37.14 -26.32
C ILE A 527 60.46 37.33 -26.54
N LEU A 528 61.01 38.43 -26.01
CA LEU A 528 62.43 38.77 -26.13
C LEU A 528 62.83 39.63 -24.93
N ALA A 529 64.06 39.45 -24.45
CA ALA A 529 64.66 40.29 -23.43
C ALA A 529 65.90 40.98 -24.00
N GLU A 530 65.91 42.30 -24.02
CA GLU A 530 66.98 43.10 -24.62
C GLU A 530 67.54 44.13 -23.63
N ALA A 531 68.81 44.51 -23.80
CA ALA A 531 69.39 45.62 -23.08
C ALA A 531 69.23 46.89 -23.94
N LEU A 532 68.43 47.84 -23.45
CA LEU A 532 68.20 49.12 -24.13
C LEU A 532 68.45 50.27 -23.16
N GLU A 533 69.26 51.24 -23.60
CA GLU A 533 69.59 52.42 -22.80
C GLU A 533 68.30 53.22 -22.50
N GLY A 534 68.10 53.59 -21.24
CA GLY A 534 66.89 54.31 -20.78
C GLY A 534 65.75 53.42 -20.26
N PHE A 535 65.91 52.09 -20.23
CA PHE A 535 64.90 51.17 -19.68
C PHE A 535 65.40 50.47 -18.41
N GLU A 536 64.56 50.43 -17.37
CA GLU A 536 64.86 49.69 -16.13
C GLU A 536 64.67 48.19 -16.33
N LYS A 537 65.46 47.37 -15.63
CA LYS A 537 65.32 45.91 -15.67
C LYS A 537 63.88 45.49 -15.32
N GLY A 538 63.27 44.66 -16.16
CA GLY A 538 61.90 44.19 -15.98
C GLY A 538 60.82 45.19 -16.44
N SER A 539 61.21 46.37 -16.94
CA SER A 539 60.27 47.27 -17.63
C SER A 539 60.00 46.81 -19.06
N ILE A 540 58.85 47.20 -19.58
CA ILE A 540 58.40 46.87 -20.94
C ILE A 540 59.03 47.86 -21.91
N ILE A 541 59.81 47.34 -22.86
CA ILE A 541 60.40 48.10 -23.95
C ILE A 541 59.36 48.38 -25.02
N LYS A 542 58.57 47.37 -25.38
CA LYS A 542 57.57 47.48 -26.44
C LYS A 542 56.49 46.41 -26.31
N CYS A 543 55.24 46.82 -26.54
CA CYS A 543 54.13 45.89 -26.77
C CYS A 543 54.12 45.43 -28.24
N GLN A 544 54.30 44.13 -28.46
CA GLN A 544 54.30 43.51 -29.79
C GLN A 544 52.89 43.15 -30.22
N SER A 545 52.09 42.59 -29.30
CA SER A 545 50.65 42.46 -29.50
C SER A 545 49.88 42.46 -28.20
N VAL A 546 48.64 42.96 -28.30
CA VAL A 546 47.72 43.11 -27.18
C VAL A 546 47.28 41.76 -26.61
N GLY A 547 46.95 41.76 -25.32
CA GLY A 547 46.27 40.66 -24.63
C GLY A 547 44.79 40.98 -24.39
N TYR A 548 44.07 40.02 -23.82
CA TYR A 548 42.64 40.13 -23.52
C TYR A 548 42.30 39.48 -22.18
N GLN A 549 41.42 40.12 -21.42
CA GLN A 549 40.99 39.68 -20.09
C GLN A 549 39.46 39.73 -19.97
N LEU A 550 38.87 38.69 -19.39
CA LEU A 550 37.47 38.66 -18.94
C LEU A 550 37.49 38.37 -17.44
N GLU A 551 37.39 39.40 -16.60
CA GLU A 551 37.65 39.28 -15.15
C GLU A 551 36.88 38.12 -14.49
N PRO A 552 37.56 37.27 -13.68
CA PRO A 552 38.97 37.34 -13.28
C PRO A 552 39.95 36.63 -14.24
N ASN A 553 39.47 36.05 -15.34
CA ASN A 553 40.23 35.18 -16.23
C ASN A 553 41.05 35.94 -17.29
N ILE A 554 42.32 35.58 -17.42
CA ILE A 554 43.19 36.08 -18.49
C ILE A 554 43.01 35.15 -19.69
N LEU A 555 42.43 35.68 -20.78
CA LEU A 555 42.15 34.91 -21.98
C LEU A 555 43.42 34.75 -22.82
N LEU A 556 44.12 35.86 -23.04
CA LEU A 556 45.39 35.94 -23.76
C LEU A 556 46.29 36.98 -23.10
N ARG A 557 47.58 36.65 -22.93
CA ARG A 557 48.58 37.60 -22.42
C ARG A 557 49.07 38.52 -23.53
N ALA A 558 49.40 39.76 -23.18
CA ALA A 558 50.05 40.67 -24.10
C ALA A 558 51.50 40.21 -24.36
N MET A 559 51.93 40.14 -25.61
CA MET A 559 53.31 39.81 -25.94
C MET A 559 54.15 41.07 -25.92
N VAL A 560 55.25 41.05 -25.17
CA VAL A 560 56.11 42.21 -24.93
C VAL A 560 57.59 41.89 -25.11
N ILE A 561 58.36 42.91 -25.46
CA ILE A 561 59.82 42.91 -25.28
C ILE A 561 60.11 43.54 -23.93
N ALA A 562 60.84 42.82 -23.08
CA ALA A 562 61.20 43.29 -21.74
C ALA A 562 62.68 43.68 -21.65
N ALA A 563 63.00 44.62 -20.77
CA ALA A 563 64.38 45.03 -20.51
C ALA A 563 65.10 44.02 -19.60
N LYS A 564 66.32 43.64 -19.98
CA LYS A 564 67.14 42.60 -19.31
C LYS A 564 67.80 43.06 -18.00
#